data_AF-A0A7S4HNC7-F1
#
_entry.id   AF-A0A7S4HNC7-F1
#
_cell.length_a   1.000
_cell.length_b   1.000
_cell.length_c   1.000
_cell.angle_alpha   90.00
_cell.angle_beta   90.00
_cell.angle_gamma   90.00
#
_symmetry.space_group_name_H-M   'P 1'
#
loop_
_entity.id
_entity.type
_entity.pdbx_description
1 polymer ?
#
loop_
_entity_poly.entity_id
_entity_poly.type
_entity_poly.pdbx_seq_one_letter_code
_entity_poly.pdbx_strand_id
1 'polypeptide(L)'
;RGWDTEYIKELASRFTKASRVPLTENQGKRFVMRHGGVLGLCALLRMFPYDFPDFIVPVIMEIVEHNEDPTVISSTVRTAIKDFWRTHQELWHIYKVEVLSAEQATILQELLVSPSYYA
;
A
#
# COMPACT_ATOMS: atom_id res chain seq x y z
N ARG A 1 22.50 -10.25 -6.27
CA ARG A 1 21.49 -10.74 -7.24
C ARG A 1 20.17 -10.11 -6.84
N GLY A 2 19.95 -8.86 -7.26
CA GLY A 2 18.71 -8.15 -6.97
C GLY A 2 17.62 -8.61 -7.94
N TRP A 3 16.37 -8.40 -7.55
CA TRP A 3 15.22 -8.50 -8.46
C TRP A 3 15.34 -7.38 -9.50
N ASP A 4 15.05 -7.69 -10.76
CA ASP A 4 15.03 -6.68 -11.81
C ASP A 4 13.92 -5.67 -11.56
N THR A 5 14.21 -4.38 -11.71
CA THR A 5 13.25 -3.29 -11.44
C THR A 5 12.02 -3.41 -12.36
N GLU A 6 12.22 -3.82 -13.61
CA GLU A 6 11.12 -4.04 -14.55
C GLU A 6 10.23 -5.22 -14.11
N TYR A 7 10.82 -6.29 -13.60
CA TYR A 7 10.07 -7.40 -13.02
C TYR A 7 9.23 -6.96 -11.81
N ILE A 8 9.76 -6.11 -10.94
CA ILE A 8 9.01 -5.60 -9.77
C ILE A 8 7.82 -4.73 -10.24
N LYS A 9 8.03 -3.86 -11.23
CA LYS A 9 6.95 -3.04 -11.81
C LYS A 9 5.87 -3.89 -12.47
N GLU A 10 6.25 -4.94 -13.20
CA GLU A 10 5.29 -5.89 -13.78
C GLU A 10 4.49 -6.59 -12.67
N LEU A 11 5.16 -7.03 -11.62
CA LEU A 11 4.52 -7.67 -10.47
C LEU A 11 3.55 -6.72 -9.75
N ALA A 12 3.95 -5.46 -9.56
CA ALA A 12 3.08 -4.40 -9.03
C ALA A 12 1.82 -4.24 -9.88
N SER A 13 1.97 -4.13 -11.21
CA SER A 13 0.84 -4.01 -12.14
C SER A 13 -0.14 -5.19 -12.03
N ARG A 14 0.38 -6.42 -11.89
CA ARG A 14 -0.44 -7.62 -11.71
C ARG A 14 -1.22 -7.59 -10.40
N PHE A 15 -0.58 -7.19 -9.30
CA PHE A 15 -1.25 -7.08 -8.01
C PHE A 15 -2.28 -5.95 -7.96
N THR A 16 -2.00 -4.79 -8.56
CA THR A 16 -2.97 -3.70 -8.74
C THR A 16 -4.19 -4.16 -9.51
N LYS A 17 -4.01 -4.96 -10.57
CA LYS A 17 -5.15 -5.52 -11.30
C LYS A 17 -5.99 -6.46 -10.43
N ALA A 18 -5.36 -7.26 -9.57
CA ALA A 18 -6.04 -8.16 -8.65
C ALA A 18 -6.76 -7.41 -7.52
N SER A 19 -6.16 -6.34 -6.99
CA SER A 19 -6.73 -5.54 -5.90
C SER A 19 -7.97 -4.74 -6.33
N ARG A 20 -8.07 -4.35 -7.61
CA ARG A 20 -9.22 -3.62 -8.16
C ARG A 20 -10.45 -4.48 -8.50
N VAL A 21 -10.43 -5.77 -8.19
CA VAL A 21 -11.60 -6.63 -8.45
C VAL A 21 -12.80 -6.13 -7.63
N PRO A 22 -13.97 -5.88 -8.26
CA PRO A 22 -15.11 -5.35 -7.53
C PRO A 22 -15.64 -6.39 -6.55
N LEU A 23 -15.91 -5.92 -5.32
CA LEU A 23 -16.56 -6.70 -4.28
C LEU A 23 -18.07 -6.68 -4.57
N THR A 24 -18.62 -7.84 -4.93
CA THR A 24 -20.07 -8.06 -5.03
C THR A 24 -20.52 -8.95 -3.88
N GLU A 25 -21.75 -8.79 -3.41
CA GLU A 25 -22.29 -9.37 -2.17
C GLU A 25 -22.15 -10.90 -2.03
N ASN A 26 -21.85 -11.65 -3.10
CA ASN A 26 -21.95 -13.11 -3.11
C ASN A 26 -20.77 -13.89 -3.71
N GLN A 27 -19.54 -13.35 -3.73
CA GLN A 27 -18.39 -14.08 -4.28
C GLN A 27 -17.14 -14.04 -3.40
N GLY A 28 -16.99 -15.05 -2.53
CA GLY A 28 -15.76 -15.27 -1.74
C GLY A 28 -14.49 -15.35 -2.60
N LYS A 29 -14.57 -15.85 -3.84
CA LYS A 29 -13.44 -15.86 -4.79
C LYS A 29 -12.94 -14.45 -5.15
N ARG A 30 -13.86 -13.50 -5.34
CA ARG A 30 -13.52 -12.10 -5.65
C ARG A 30 -12.90 -11.40 -4.47
N PHE A 31 -13.46 -11.65 -3.28
CA PHE A 31 -12.88 -11.17 -2.03
C PHE A 31 -11.44 -11.67 -1.84
N VAL A 32 -11.20 -12.98 -2.01
CA VAL A 32 -9.86 -13.57 -1.91
C VAL A 32 -8.92 -12.98 -2.96
N MET A 33 -9.38 -12.79 -4.19
CA MET A 33 -8.55 -12.17 -5.26
C MET A 33 -8.15 -10.73 -4.90
N ARG A 34 -9.10 -9.92 -4.44
CA ARG A 34 -8.85 -8.54 -4.01
C ARG A 34 -7.88 -8.48 -2.85
N HIS A 35 -8.17 -9.24 -1.79
CA HIS A 35 -7.32 -9.27 -0.61
C HIS A 35 -5.91 -9.80 -0.94
N GLY A 36 -5.81 -10.83 -1.81
CA GLY A 36 -4.54 -11.34 -2.30
C GLY A 36 -3.74 -10.31 -3.09
N GLY A 37 -4.40 -9.50 -3.92
CA GLY A 37 -3.78 -8.35 -4.60
C GLY A 37 -3.20 -7.34 -3.59
N VAL A 38 -4.00 -6.93 -2.60
CA VAL A 38 -3.55 -6.01 -1.54
C VAL A 38 -2.37 -6.58 -0.75
N LEU A 39 -2.42 -7.86 -0.36
CA LEU A 39 -1.31 -8.53 0.31
C LEU A 39 -0.02 -8.53 -0.54
N GLY A 40 -0.15 -8.74 -1.85
CA GLY A 40 0.96 -8.65 -2.80
C GLY A 40 1.57 -7.26 -2.86
N LEU A 41 0.74 -6.21 -2.94
CA LEU A 41 1.22 -4.81 -2.90
C LEU A 41 1.91 -4.49 -1.57
N CYS A 42 1.33 -4.90 -0.44
CA CYS A 42 1.94 -4.72 0.88
C CYS A 42 3.28 -5.45 1.01
N ALA A 43 3.43 -6.63 0.38
CA ALA A 43 4.69 -7.34 0.35
C ALA A 43 5.75 -6.58 -0.47
N LEU A 44 5.37 -5.98 -1.60
CA LEU A 44 6.26 -5.12 -2.38
C LEU A 44 6.73 -3.91 -1.59
N LEU A 45 5.83 -3.24 -0.86
CA LEU A 45 6.19 -2.12 0.01
C LEU A 45 7.23 -2.54 1.07
N ARG A 46 7.04 -3.72 1.69
CA ARG A 46 7.96 -4.27 2.69
C ARG A 46 9.33 -4.67 2.15
N MET A 47 9.51 -4.81 0.83
CA MET A 47 10.82 -5.11 0.24
C MET A 47 11.80 -3.92 0.35
N PHE A 48 11.29 -2.71 0.59
CA PHE A 48 12.07 -1.47 0.65
C PHE A 48 11.94 -0.85 2.04
N PRO A 49 12.56 -1.42 3.10
CA PRO A 49 12.39 -0.92 4.46
C PRO A 49 13.06 0.44 4.71
N TYR A 50 14.10 0.81 3.96
CA TYR A 50 14.82 2.07 4.17
C TYR A 50 14.95 2.92 2.91
N ASP A 51 14.41 2.42 1.80
CA ASP A 51 14.45 3.08 0.50
C ASP A 51 13.01 3.42 0.11
N PHE A 52 12.82 4.58 -0.53
CA PHE A 52 11.53 4.94 -1.08
C PHE A 52 11.64 5.33 -2.56
N PRO A 53 11.79 4.34 -3.47
CA PRO A 53 11.91 4.59 -4.90
C PRO A 53 10.62 5.18 -5.49
N ASP A 54 10.74 6.01 -6.53
CA ASP A 54 9.59 6.65 -7.21
C ASP A 54 8.54 5.65 -7.69
N PHE A 55 8.95 4.45 -8.11
CA PHE A 55 8.02 3.41 -8.59
C PHE A 55 7.22 2.75 -7.46
N ILE A 56 7.59 2.95 -6.19
CA ILE A 56 6.85 2.48 -5.01
C ILE A 56 5.77 3.48 -4.59
N VAL A 57 5.90 4.76 -4.92
CA VAL A 57 4.86 5.77 -4.68
C VAL A 57 3.48 5.35 -5.23
N PRO A 58 3.33 4.93 -6.51
CA PRO A 58 2.02 4.47 -6.99
C PRO A 58 1.53 3.20 -6.29
N VAL A 59 2.44 2.34 -5.78
CA VAL A 59 2.07 1.13 -5.03
C VAL A 59 1.49 1.50 -3.67
N ILE A 60 2.12 2.40 -2.92
CA ILE A 60 1.60 2.84 -1.62
C ILE A 60 0.28 3.60 -1.78
N MET A 61 0.14 4.42 -2.83
CA MET A 61 -1.13 5.11 -3.11
C MET A 61 -2.25 4.11 -3.42
N GLU A 62 -1.98 3.08 -4.22
CA GLU A 62 -2.96 2.00 -4.47
C GLU A 62 -3.34 1.28 -3.16
N ILE A 63 -2.39 1.02 -2.27
CA ILE A 63 -2.67 0.39 -0.97
C ILE A 63 -3.61 1.27 -0.12
N VAL A 64 -3.43 2.59 -0.13
CA VAL A 64 -4.25 3.52 0.67
C VAL A 64 -5.72 3.53 0.20
N GLU A 65 -5.98 3.41 -1.10
CA GLU A 65 -7.35 3.31 -1.65
C GLU A 65 -8.16 2.15 -1.04
N HIS A 66 -7.47 1.12 -0.52
CA HIS A 66 -8.08 -0.04 0.13
C HIS A 66 -8.36 0.17 1.63
N ASN A 67 -8.20 1.38 2.17
CA ASN A 67 -8.55 1.67 3.58
C ASN A 67 -10.06 1.60 3.83
N GLU A 68 -10.89 1.87 2.82
CA GLU A 68 -12.36 1.82 2.91
C GLU A 68 -12.94 0.43 2.56
N ASP A 69 -12.07 -0.55 2.28
CA ASP A 69 -12.50 -1.93 2.05
C ASP A 69 -12.97 -2.61 3.34
N PRO A 70 -13.69 -3.75 3.25
CA PRO A 70 -14.10 -4.53 4.42
C PRO A 70 -12.96 -4.76 5.41
N THR A 71 -13.30 -4.83 6.71
CA THR A 71 -12.38 -4.75 7.86
C THR A 71 -11.13 -5.63 7.75
N VAL A 72 -11.22 -6.82 7.14
CA VAL A 72 -10.07 -7.72 6.94
C VAL A 72 -9.02 -7.14 5.98
N ILE A 73 -9.46 -6.47 4.91
CA ILE A 73 -8.55 -5.82 3.94
C ILE A 73 -8.00 -4.52 4.52
N SER A 74 -8.87 -3.66 5.06
CA SER A 74 -8.44 -2.36 5.60
C SER A 74 -7.53 -2.48 6.83
N SER A 75 -7.72 -3.50 7.69
CA SER A 75 -6.76 -3.80 8.77
C SER A 75 -5.38 -4.21 8.26
N THR A 76 -5.32 -4.91 7.13
CA THR A 76 -4.07 -5.27 6.47
C THR A 76 -3.35 -4.05 5.92
N VAL A 77 -4.09 -3.14 5.26
CA VAL A 77 -3.59 -1.85 4.77
C VAL A 77 -2.98 -1.04 5.91
N ARG A 78 -3.73 -0.85 7.00
CA ARG A 78 -3.28 -0.08 8.17
C ARG A 78 -2.03 -0.68 8.80
N THR A 79 -1.95 -2.01 8.90
CA THR A 79 -0.75 -2.70 9.39
C THR A 79 0.45 -2.43 8.48
N ALA A 80 0.28 -2.55 7.17
CA ALA A 80 1.37 -2.32 6.21
C ALA A 80 1.87 -0.86 6.24
N ILE A 81 0.97 0.11 6.37
CA ILE A 81 1.33 1.53 6.44
C ILE A 81 2.04 1.86 7.76
N LYS A 82 1.62 1.26 8.88
CA LYS A 82 2.35 1.37 10.16
C LYS A 82 3.76 0.77 10.08
N ASP A 83 3.89 -0.40 9.43
CA ASP A 83 5.18 -1.04 9.22
C ASP A 83 6.12 -0.15 8.38
N PHE A 84 5.60 0.41 7.28
CA PHE A 84 6.33 1.36 6.43
C PHE A 84 6.78 2.59 7.23
N TRP A 85 5.87 3.19 8.01
CA TRP A 85 6.18 4.39 8.78
C TRP A 85 7.29 4.18 9.79
N ARG A 86 7.28 3.04 10.49
CA ARG A 86 8.29 2.68 11.50
C ARG A 86 9.73 2.77 10.97
N THR A 87 9.94 2.52 9.68
CA THR A 87 11.28 2.47 9.09
C THR A 87 11.63 3.71 8.25
N HIS A 88 10.64 4.52 7.85
CA HIS A 88 10.84 5.71 7.00
C HIS A 88 10.64 7.04 7.73
N GLN A 89 10.16 7.05 8.97
CA GLN A 89 9.80 8.27 9.71
C GLN A 89 10.96 9.27 9.86
N GLU A 90 12.20 8.79 10.09
CA GLU A 90 13.36 9.67 10.32
C GLU A 90 13.68 10.52 9.07
N LEU A 91 13.53 9.91 7.88
CA LEU A 91 13.80 10.55 6.59
C LEU A 91 12.54 11.15 5.96
N TRP A 92 11.40 11.16 6.66
CA TRP A 92 10.13 11.59 6.10
C TRP A 92 10.13 13.04 5.59
N HIS A 93 10.87 13.93 6.27
CA HIS A 93 11.01 15.32 5.87
C HIS A 93 11.67 15.47 4.48
N ILE A 94 12.54 14.52 4.08
CA ILE A 94 13.16 14.46 2.76
C ILE A 94 12.17 13.86 1.75
N TYR A 95 11.60 12.69 2.06
CA TYR A 95 10.68 11.99 1.18
C TYR A 95 9.43 12.82 0.81
N LYS A 96 8.94 13.64 1.74
CA LYS A 96 7.83 14.57 1.49
C LYS A 96 8.11 15.62 0.41
N VAL A 97 9.36 15.99 0.22
CA VAL A 97 9.75 17.09 -0.68
C VAL A 97 10.30 16.52 -1.99
N GLU A 98 11.05 15.42 -1.92
CA GLU A 98 11.79 14.90 -3.06
C GLU A 98 11.06 13.78 -3.81
N VAL A 99 10.18 13.02 -3.15
CA VAL A 99 9.57 11.80 -3.71
C VAL A 99 8.05 11.92 -3.86
N LEU A 100 7.38 12.57 -2.91
CA LEU A 100 5.92 12.69 -2.86
C LEU A 100 5.41 14.05 -3.33
N SER A 101 4.20 14.07 -3.88
CA SER A 101 3.42 15.31 -3.98
C SER A 101 2.86 15.73 -2.62
N ALA A 102 2.54 17.01 -2.46
CA ALA A 102 1.94 17.53 -1.22
C ALA A 102 0.63 16.81 -0.84
N GLU A 103 -0.16 16.44 -1.85
CA GLU A 103 -1.41 15.69 -1.68
C GLU A 103 -1.16 14.26 -1.18
N GLN A 104 -0.24 13.54 -1.83
CA GLN A 104 0.12 12.17 -1.44
C GLN A 104 0.68 12.11 0.00
N ALA A 105 1.52 13.09 0.35
CA ALA A 105 2.06 13.21 1.70
C ALA A 105 0.98 13.48 2.75
N THR A 106 -0.06 14.24 2.40
CA THR A 106 -1.19 14.53 3.30
C THR A 106 -2.02 13.28 3.54
N ILE A 107 -2.40 12.57 2.46
CA ILE A 107 -3.15 11.32 2.52
C ILE A 107 -2.46 10.29 3.43
N LEU A 108 -1.14 10.11 3.27
CA LEU A 108 -0.38 9.16 4.10
C LEU A 108 -0.35 9.56 5.59
N GLN A 109 -0.30 10.86 5.88
CA GLN A 109 -0.33 11.34 7.27
C GLN A 109 -1.69 11.17 7.93
N GLU A 110 -2.79 11.44 7.22
CA GLU A 110 -4.15 11.25 7.75
C GLU A 110 -4.40 9.78 8.15
N LEU A 111 -3.90 8.84 7.34
CA LEU A 111 -4.03 7.42 7.61
C LEU A 111 -3.25 6.97 8.86
N LEU A 112 -2.15 7.65 9.19
CA LEU A 112 -1.35 7.36 10.38
C LEU A 112 -1.94 7.95 11.67
N VAL A 113 -2.68 9.05 11.56
CA VAL A 113 -3.33 9.72 12.71
C VAL A 113 -4.69 9.09 13.04
N SER A 114 -5.29 8.36 12.10
CA SER A 114 -6.60 7.72 12.26
C SER A 114 -6.62 6.66 13.37
N PRO A 115 -7.45 6.81 14.44
CA PRO A 115 -7.57 5.83 15.51
C PRO A 115 -8.08 4.48 14.99
N SER A 116 -7.51 3.37 15.46
CA SER A 116 -7.87 2.01 15.00
C SER A 116 -9.20 1.46 15.57
N TYR A 117 -10.09 2.32 16.07
CA TYR A 117 -11.15 1.93 17.01
C TYR A 117 -12.56 1.77 16.43
N TYR A 118 -12.75 1.99 15.13
CA TYR A 118 -14.05 1.70 14.50
C TYR A 118 -13.96 0.37 13.75
N ALA A 119 -14.54 -0.64 14.39
CA ALA A 119 -14.80 -1.98 13.89
C ALA A 119 -16.23 -2.07 13.32
#